data_AF-A0A965NN74-F1
#
_entry.id   AF-A0A965NN74-F1
#
_cell.length_a   1.000
_cell.length_b   1.000
_cell.length_c   1.000
_cell.angle_alpha   90.00
_cell.angle_beta   90.00
_cell.angle_gamma   90.00
#
_symmetry.space_group_name_H-M   'P 1'
#
loop_
_entity.id
_entity.type
_entity.pdbx_description
1 polymer ?
#
loop_
_entity_poly.entity_id
_entity_poly.type
_entity_poly.pdbx_seq_one_letter_code
_entity_poly.pdbx_strand_id
1 'polypeptide(L)'
;PNGLHLKQISVPFGVIGMVYEARPNVTVDAAVILLMSGNAALLRGSSTAASSNAILLEVMRSALARTKISPDVLQLVPSDDRDTVKALLNARGKVDLVIPRGSAALIRMVVDESSVPTIETGAGVCHVYVDEFADLAKALPILINSKCHRPSVCNAAETLLVHESVAATFLPTALQALHDAGVKLNVDAQVLAVANELKIPATLATDENWSTEYGILEMNVGVVASVDAAADHIAKYGTQHTESIVSESDAAVQRFIALSDCAAVMINTSTRFTDGEQMGFGSEIGISNQKLHARGPMGLEAMTTTTWIVTGDGQIRQ
;
A
#
# COMPACT_ATOMS: atom_id res chain seq x y z
N PRO A 1 2.79 26.51 32.18
CA PRO A 1 2.72 28.00 32.01
C PRO A 1 1.45 28.66 32.57
N ASN A 2 0.26 28.06 32.36
CA ASN A 2 -1.02 28.56 32.90
C ASN A 2 -1.65 27.64 33.96
N GLY A 3 -0.97 26.58 34.39
CA GLY A 3 -1.48 25.62 35.39
C GLY A 3 -2.48 24.60 34.86
N LEU A 4 -2.84 24.63 33.57
CA LEU A 4 -3.64 23.56 32.95
C LEU A 4 -2.82 22.27 32.81
N HIS A 5 -3.46 21.14 33.07
CA HIS A 5 -2.91 19.81 32.80
C HIS A 5 -3.54 19.27 31.50
N LEU A 6 -2.69 18.95 30.52
CA LEU A 6 -3.09 18.50 29.20
C LEU A 6 -2.73 17.03 29.03
N LYS A 7 -3.68 16.22 28.55
CA LYS A 7 -3.46 14.83 28.16
C LYS A 7 -4.13 14.57 26.82
N GLN A 8 -3.38 14.08 25.84
CA GLN A 8 -3.97 13.56 24.59
C GLN A 8 -4.16 12.05 24.73
N ILE A 9 -5.30 11.53 24.29
CA ILE A 9 -5.58 10.08 24.26
C ILE A 9 -6.11 9.66 22.89
N SER A 10 -5.87 8.41 22.50
CA SER A 10 -6.47 7.81 21.32
C SER A 10 -7.94 7.46 21.56
N VAL A 11 -8.77 7.68 20.55
CA VAL A 11 -10.21 7.39 20.53
C VAL A 11 -10.61 6.86 19.15
N PRO A 12 -11.64 6.01 19.03
CA PRO A 12 -12.13 5.58 17.72
C PRO A 12 -12.59 6.77 16.89
N PHE A 13 -12.61 6.60 15.57
CA PHE A 13 -13.27 7.55 14.67
C PHE A 13 -14.78 7.61 14.91
N GLY A 14 -15.40 6.44 15.08
CA GLY A 14 -16.85 6.31 15.18
C GLY A 14 -17.34 5.23 14.21
N VAL A 15 -17.86 5.64 13.05
CA VAL A 15 -18.38 4.76 12.01
C VAL A 15 -17.48 4.79 10.78
N ILE A 16 -16.97 3.62 10.39
CA ILE A 16 -16.11 3.45 9.22
C ILE A 16 -16.83 2.65 8.13
N GLY A 17 -16.91 3.24 6.94
CA GLY A 17 -17.43 2.59 5.73
C GLY A 17 -16.33 1.86 4.96
N MET A 18 -16.49 0.56 4.76
CA MET A 18 -15.57 -0.24 3.94
C MET A 18 -16.21 -0.53 2.59
N VAL A 19 -15.59 -0.08 1.49
CA VAL A 19 -16.06 -0.38 0.13
C VAL A 19 -15.08 -1.34 -0.53
N TYR A 20 -15.50 -2.55 -0.87
CA TYR A 20 -14.58 -3.58 -1.36
C TYR A 20 -15.15 -4.47 -2.46
N GLU A 21 -14.26 -5.01 -3.29
CA GLU A 21 -14.62 -5.88 -4.41
C GLU A 21 -14.71 -7.37 -3.98
N ALA A 22 -14.66 -8.31 -4.94
CA ALA A 22 -14.95 -9.74 -4.79
C ALA A 22 -13.94 -10.52 -3.91
N ARG A 23 -13.76 -10.11 -2.65
CA ARG A 23 -12.87 -10.70 -1.65
C ARG A 23 -13.64 -10.87 -0.33
N PRO A 24 -14.41 -11.95 -0.15
CA PRO A 24 -15.26 -12.13 1.03
C PRO A 24 -14.50 -12.11 2.35
N ASN A 25 -13.21 -12.49 2.37
CA ASN A 25 -12.36 -12.41 3.56
C ASN A 25 -12.25 -10.97 4.11
N VAL A 26 -12.30 -9.95 3.25
CA VAL A 26 -12.24 -8.54 3.66
C VAL A 26 -13.40 -8.17 4.58
N THR A 27 -14.56 -8.84 4.44
CA THR A 27 -15.70 -8.68 5.35
C THR A 27 -15.30 -8.97 6.80
N VAL A 28 -14.53 -10.03 7.02
CA VAL A 28 -14.07 -10.44 8.35
C VAL A 28 -12.89 -9.60 8.80
N ASP A 29 -11.87 -9.45 7.95
CA ASP A 29 -10.63 -8.74 8.27
C ASP A 29 -10.94 -7.30 8.70
N ALA A 30 -11.76 -6.59 7.92
CA ALA A 30 -12.13 -5.22 8.23
C ALA A 30 -13.04 -5.15 9.47
N ALA A 31 -14.03 -6.04 9.61
CA ALA A 31 -14.89 -6.05 10.79
C ALA A 31 -14.09 -6.23 12.09
N VAL A 32 -13.14 -7.16 12.11
CA VAL A 32 -12.32 -7.43 13.30
C VAL A 32 -11.43 -6.24 13.65
N ILE A 33 -10.71 -5.67 12.68
CA ILE A 33 -9.84 -4.51 12.89
C ILE A 33 -10.64 -3.30 13.41
N LEU A 34 -11.80 -3.04 12.79
CA LEU A 34 -12.65 -1.90 13.16
C LEU A 34 -13.26 -2.07 14.55
N LEU A 35 -13.73 -3.28 14.90
CA LEU A 35 -14.20 -3.57 16.26
C LEU A 35 -13.11 -3.41 17.30
N MET A 36 -11.92 -3.96 17.03
CA MET A 36 -10.80 -3.92 17.97
C MET A 36 -10.26 -2.50 18.18
N SER A 37 -10.44 -1.61 17.21
CA SER A 37 -10.12 -0.18 17.33
C SER A 37 -11.27 0.65 17.90
N GLY A 38 -12.40 0.03 18.26
CA GLY A 38 -13.55 0.69 18.89
C GLY A 38 -14.53 1.35 17.91
N ASN A 39 -14.42 1.05 16.61
CA ASN A 39 -15.27 1.60 15.55
C ASN A 39 -16.43 0.65 15.21
N ALA A 40 -17.54 1.22 14.75
CA ALA A 40 -18.57 0.48 14.02
C ALA A 40 -18.16 0.33 12.54
N ALA A 41 -18.47 -0.83 11.96
CA ALA A 41 -18.15 -1.16 10.57
C ALA A 41 -19.42 -1.19 9.71
N LEU A 42 -19.41 -0.38 8.66
CA LEU A 42 -20.41 -0.37 7.61
C LEU A 42 -19.80 -0.96 6.34
N LEU A 43 -20.08 -2.23 6.09
CA LEU A 43 -19.42 -3.04 5.05
C LEU A 43 -20.23 -2.99 3.76
N ARG A 44 -19.61 -2.61 2.64
CA ARG A 44 -20.22 -2.62 1.31
C ARG A 44 -19.31 -3.42 0.37
N GLY A 45 -19.57 -4.71 0.28
CA GLY A 45 -18.90 -5.62 -0.65
C GLY A 45 -19.49 -5.63 -2.06
N SER A 46 -18.83 -6.33 -2.99
CA SER A 46 -19.35 -6.60 -4.34
C SER A 46 -20.59 -7.51 -4.30
N SER A 47 -21.53 -7.29 -5.24
CA SER A 47 -22.69 -8.16 -5.43
C SER A 47 -22.31 -9.60 -5.79
N THR A 48 -21.17 -9.80 -6.45
CA THR A 48 -20.63 -11.12 -6.78
C THR A 48 -20.26 -11.95 -5.55
N ALA A 49 -20.10 -11.31 -4.38
CA ALA A 49 -19.77 -11.94 -3.11
C ALA A 49 -20.90 -11.81 -2.07
N ALA A 50 -22.10 -11.35 -2.48
CA ALA A 50 -23.19 -10.98 -1.57
C ALA A 50 -23.55 -12.10 -0.57
N SER A 51 -23.80 -13.32 -1.07
CA SER A 51 -24.17 -14.46 -0.21
C SER A 51 -23.07 -14.83 0.78
N SER A 52 -21.80 -14.76 0.36
CA SER A 52 -20.65 -15.01 1.24
C SER A 52 -20.50 -13.91 2.30
N ASN A 53 -20.66 -12.65 1.92
CA ASN A 53 -20.57 -11.54 2.86
C ASN A 53 -21.71 -11.59 3.90
N ALA A 54 -22.92 -11.97 3.48
CA ALA A 54 -24.08 -12.11 4.35
C ALA A 54 -23.87 -13.17 5.42
N ILE A 55 -23.43 -14.39 5.06
CA ILE A 55 -23.20 -15.46 6.04
C ILE A 55 -22.05 -15.13 7.00
N LEU A 56 -20.99 -14.49 6.51
CA LEU A 56 -19.87 -14.06 7.35
C LEU A 56 -20.33 -13.02 8.39
N LEU A 57 -21.14 -12.04 7.96
CA LEU A 57 -21.72 -11.05 8.86
C LEU A 57 -22.66 -11.71 9.88
N GLU A 58 -23.51 -12.64 9.47
CA GLU A 58 -24.44 -13.36 10.35
C GLU A 58 -23.70 -14.10 11.46
N VAL A 59 -22.62 -14.80 11.14
CA VAL A 59 -21.77 -15.50 12.10
C VAL A 59 -21.15 -14.52 13.09
N MET A 60 -20.54 -13.42 12.60
CA MET A 60 -19.93 -12.40 13.46
C MET A 60 -20.96 -11.73 14.39
N ARG A 61 -22.14 -11.37 13.86
CA ARG A 61 -23.24 -10.78 14.65
C ARG A 61 -23.78 -11.75 15.70
N SER A 62 -23.89 -13.03 15.37
CA SER A 62 -24.30 -14.09 16.31
C SER A 62 -23.31 -14.28 17.45
N ALA A 63 -22.01 -14.09 17.20
CA ALA A 63 -20.99 -14.08 18.24
C ALA A 63 -21.10 -12.83 19.13
N LEU A 64 -21.25 -11.64 18.53
CA LEU A 64 -21.42 -10.38 19.27
C LEU A 64 -22.64 -10.39 20.19
N ALA A 65 -23.75 -11.01 19.77
CA ALA A 65 -24.97 -11.15 20.56
C ALA A 65 -24.77 -11.87 21.91
N ARG A 66 -23.65 -12.59 22.09
CA ARG A 66 -23.27 -13.25 23.34
C ARG A 66 -22.43 -12.34 24.26
N THR A 67 -22.20 -11.09 23.86
CA THR A 67 -21.38 -10.10 24.56
C THR A 67 -22.23 -8.88 24.95
N LYS A 68 -21.61 -7.85 25.53
CA LYS A 68 -22.26 -6.56 25.82
C LYS A 68 -22.26 -5.60 24.62
N ILE A 69 -21.57 -5.94 23.53
CA ILE A 69 -21.47 -5.11 22.33
C ILE A 69 -22.70 -5.40 21.46
N SER A 70 -23.43 -4.36 21.08
CA SER A 70 -24.58 -4.50 20.18
C SER A 70 -24.12 -5.09 18.85
N PRO A 71 -24.80 -6.12 18.30
CA PRO A 71 -24.49 -6.62 16.95
C PRO A 71 -24.58 -5.56 15.85
N ASP A 72 -25.31 -4.46 16.08
CA ASP A 72 -25.52 -3.36 15.12
C ASP A 72 -24.29 -2.50 14.85
N VAL A 73 -23.19 -2.72 15.58
CA VAL A 73 -21.89 -2.16 15.22
C VAL A 73 -21.31 -2.77 13.95
N LEU A 74 -21.85 -3.92 13.48
CA LEU A 74 -21.50 -4.51 12.19
C LEU A 74 -22.73 -4.51 11.28
N GLN A 75 -22.66 -3.79 10.16
CA GLN A 75 -23.74 -3.75 9.18
C GLN A 75 -23.22 -4.00 7.76
N LEU A 76 -24.05 -4.66 6.95
CA LEU A 76 -23.78 -4.88 5.54
C LEU A 76 -24.73 -4.00 4.74
N VAL A 77 -24.16 -3.11 3.93
CA VAL A 77 -24.89 -2.26 2.99
C VAL A 77 -25.30 -3.12 1.79
N PRO A 78 -26.56 -3.02 1.32
CA PRO A 78 -27.01 -3.76 0.14
C PRO A 78 -26.13 -3.49 -1.09
N SER A 79 -25.79 -4.55 -1.82
CA SER A 79 -24.90 -4.49 -2.99
C SER A 79 -25.65 -4.55 -4.32
N ASP A 80 -26.99 -4.53 -4.28
CA ASP A 80 -27.86 -4.76 -5.44
C ASP A 80 -27.70 -3.68 -6.52
N ASP A 81 -27.37 -2.46 -6.12
CA ASP A 81 -27.07 -1.34 -7.00
C ASP A 81 -25.77 -0.62 -6.61
N ARG A 82 -25.31 0.28 -7.49
CA ARG A 82 -24.16 1.17 -7.23
C ARG A 82 -24.55 2.43 -6.46
N ASP A 83 -25.84 2.73 -6.34
CA ASP A 83 -26.32 3.94 -5.66
C ASP A 83 -26.10 3.85 -4.15
N THR A 84 -26.10 2.63 -3.57
CA THR A 84 -25.73 2.43 -2.17
C THR A 84 -24.27 2.81 -1.87
N VAL A 85 -23.35 2.65 -2.83
CA VAL A 85 -21.96 3.15 -2.68
C VAL A 85 -21.99 4.67 -2.59
N LYS A 86 -22.65 5.33 -3.54
CA LYS A 86 -22.73 6.80 -3.57
C LYS A 86 -23.38 7.37 -2.31
N ALA A 87 -24.42 6.72 -1.81
CA ALA A 87 -25.06 7.08 -0.56
C ALA A 87 -24.09 6.97 0.63
N LEU A 88 -23.30 5.89 0.70
CA LEU A 88 -22.27 5.70 1.71
C LEU A 88 -21.17 6.77 1.64
N LEU A 89 -20.64 7.03 0.43
CA LEU A 89 -19.59 8.04 0.18
C LEU A 89 -20.04 9.47 0.53
N ASN A 90 -21.35 9.71 0.56
CA ASN A 90 -21.93 11.02 0.83
C ASN A 90 -22.66 11.12 2.17
N ALA A 91 -22.52 10.12 3.04
CA ALA A 91 -23.14 10.08 4.37
C ALA A 91 -22.36 10.90 5.42
N ARG A 92 -21.79 12.05 5.05
CA ARG A 92 -21.06 12.93 5.98
C ARG A 92 -21.94 13.31 7.18
N GLY A 93 -21.37 13.21 8.38
CA GLY A 93 -22.08 13.41 9.64
C GLY A 93 -22.80 12.15 10.17
N LYS A 94 -22.74 11.04 9.44
CA LYS A 94 -23.16 9.70 9.88
C LYS A 94 -22.05 8.67 9.77
N VAL A 95 -21.17 8.84 8.78
CA VAL A 95 -19.96 8.05 8.57
C VAL A 95 -18.76 8.99 8.69
N ASP A 96 -17.78 8.60 9.50
CA ASP A 96 -16.63 9.41 9.86
C ASP A 96 -15.46 9.22 8.88
N LEU A 97 -15.38 8.02 8.28
CA LEU A 97 -14.31 7.64 7.37
C LEU A 97 -14.79 6.58 6.38
N VAL A 98 -14.33 6.65 5.13
CA VAL A 98 -14.46 5.58 4.14
C VAL A 98 -13.09 5.05 3.72
N ILE A 99 -12.99 3.74 3.53
CA ILE A 99 -11.77 3.07 3.03
C ILE A 99 -12.14 2.17 1.85
N PRO A 100 -11.65 2.46 0.63
CA PRO A 100 -11.79 1.57 -0.51
C PRO A 100 -10.75 0.45 -0.47
N ARG A 101 -11.12 -0.76 -0.90
CA ARG A 101 -10.23 -1.91 -1.11
C ARG A 101 -10.62 -2.67 -2.37
N GLY A 102 -9.87 -2.48 -3.45
CA GLY A 102 -10.14 -3.16 -4.71
C GLY A 102 -9.27 -2.63 -5.84
N SER A 103 -9.81 -2.65 -7.07
CA SER A 103 -9.18 -2.10 -8.25
C SER A 103 -8.84 -0.60 -8.11
N ALA A 104 -7.83 -0.14 -8.85
CA ALA A 104 -7.50 1.28 -8.96
C ALA A 104 -8.71 2.13 -9.39
N ALA A 105 -9.59 1.58 -10.23
CA ALA A 105 -10.81 2.25 -10.66
C ALA A 105 -11.81 2.45 -9.50
N LEU A 106 -11.98 1.44 -8.62
CA LEU A 106 -12.81 1.59 -7.42
C LEU A 106 -12.22 2.63 -6.47
N ILE A 107 -10.92 2.53 -6.19
CA ILE A 107 -10.23 3.44 -5.27
C ILE A 107 -10.38 4.89 -5.77
N ARG A 108 -10.09 5.14 -7.04
CA ARG A 108 -10.22 6.45 -7.66
C ARG A 108 -11.65 6.99 -7.58
N MET A 109 -12.65 6.16 -7.87
CA MET A 109 -14.06 6.57 -7.74
C MET A 109 -14.39 7.00 -6.30
N VAL A 110 -13.93 6.26 -5.30
CA VAL A 110 -14.16 6.60 -3.89
C VAL A 110 -13.44 7.89 -3.49
N VAL A 111 -12.20 8.07 -3.94
CA VAL A 111 -11.42 9.30 -3.65
C VAL A 111 -12.04 10.53 -4.34
N ASP A 112 -12.47 10.40 -5.59
CA ASP A 112 -12.98 11.52 -6.40
C ASP A 112 -14.43 11.91 -6.02
N GLU A 113 -15.29 10.95 -5.63
CA GLU A 113 -16.72 11.18 -5.39
C GLU A 113 -17.12 11.34 -3.91
N SER A 114 -16.24 11.02 -2.96
CA SER A 114 -16.60 10.99 -1.53
C SER A 114 -16.56 12.37 -0.87
N SER A 115 -17.64 12.72 -0.17
CA SER A 115 -17.65 13.86 0.77
C SER A 115 -17.34 13.45 2.21
N VAL A 116 -17.47 12.17 2.54
CA VAL A 116 -16.91 11.57 3.76
C VAL A 116 -15.38 11.54 3.61
N PRO A 117 -14.58 11.86 4.65
CA PRO A 117 -13.13 11.69 4.60
C PRO A 117 -12.74 10.28 4.17
N THR A 118 -11.69 10.15 3.38
CA THR A 118 -11.22 8.87 2.84
C THR A 118 -9.77 8.64 3.22
N ILE A 119 -9.43 7.39 3.55
CA ILE A 119 -8.04 6.92 3.49
C ILE A 119 -7.90 6.00 2.28
N GLU A 120 -7.13 6.46 1.31
CA GLU A 120 -6.83 5.73 0.08
C GLU A 120 -5.83 4.60 0.35
N THR A 121 -6.12 3.41 -0.19
CA THR A 121 -5.09 2.39 -0.43
C THR A 121 -4.63 2.53 -1.87
N GLY A 122 -3.47 3.12 -2.11
CA GLY A 122 -3.08 3.51 -3.47
C GLY A 122 -2.49 2.40 -4.31
N ALA A 123 -2.25 2.74 -5.58
CA ALA A 123 -1.56 1.90 -6.56
C ALA A 123 -0.10 1.61 -6.15
N GLY A 124 0.50 0.65 -6.85
CA GLY A 124 1.70 -0.06 -6.43
C GLY A 124 2.85 -0.12 -7.42
N VAL A 125 3.16 0.97 -8.14
CA VAL A 125 4.37 1.06 -8.97
C VAL A 125 5.59 1.23 -8.06
N CYS A 126 6.15 0.09 -7.62
CA CYS A 126 7.27 0.00 -6.69
C CYS A 126 8.59 -0.27 -7.43
N HIS A 127 9.70 0.25 -6.91
CA HIS A 127 11.02 0.09 -7.51
C HIS A 127 11.99 -0.70 -6.64
N VAL A 128 12.89 -1.42 -7.30
CA VAL A 128 14.15 -1.89 -6.71
C VAL A 128 15.29 -1.20 -7.43
N TYR A 129 16.09 -0.43 -6.70
CA TYR A 129 17.30 0.22 -7.20
C TYR A 129 18.54 -0.53 -6.71
N VAL A 130 19.37 -0.98 -7.65
CA VAL A 130 20.67 -1.62 -7.37
C VAL A 130 21.77 -0.58 -7.59
N ASP A 131 22.35 -0.12 -6.48
CA ASP A 131 23.33 0.96 -6.42
C ASP A 131 24.72 0.54 -6.90
N GLU A 132 25.61 1.52 -7.14
CA GLU A 132 27.03 1.32 -7.45
C GLU A 132 27.74 0.40 -6.45
N PHE A 133 27.45 0.54 -5.16
CA PHE A 133 28.11 -0.21 -4.09
C PHE A 133 27.29 -1.41 -3.61
N ALA A 134 26.36 -1.92 -4.44
CA ALA A 134 25.52 -3.05 -4.08
C ALA A 134 26.32 -4.35 -3.95
N ASP A 135 26.02 -5.13 -2.89
CA ASP A 135 26.31 -6.56 -2.90
C ASP A 135 25.36 -7.26 -3.88
N LEU A 136 25.87 -7.57 -5.08
CA LEU A 136 25.09 -8.18 -6.16
C LEU A 136 24.52 -9.57 -5.78
N ALA A 137 25.16 -10.28 -4.83
CA ALA A 137 24.65 -11.54 -4.32
C ALA A 137 23.42 -11.36 -3.43
N LYS A 138 23.28 -10.20 -2.76
CA LYS A 138 22.03 -9.81 -2.07
C LYS A 138 21.01 -9.24 -3.06
N ALA A 139 21.45 -8.47 -4.04
CA ALA A 139 20.57 -7.79 -5.00
C ALA A 139 19.66 -8.76 -5.78
N LEU A 140 20.22 -9.86 -6.28
CA LEU A 140 19.47 -10.83 -7.08
C LEU A 140 18.28 -11.46 -6.32
N PRO A 141 18.44 -12.09 -5.14
CA PRO A 141 17.30 -12.65 -4.41
C PRO A 141 16.31 -11.58 -3.94
N ILE A 142 16.75 -10.36 -3.62
CA ILE A 142 15.85 -9.23 -3.29
C ILE A 142 14.97 -8.88 -4.49
N LEU A 143 15.56 -8.73 -5.68
CA LEU A 143 14.84 -8.46 -6.93
C LEU A 143 13.81 -9.55 -7.23
N ILE A 144 14.24 -10.82 -7.23
CA ILE A 144 13.37 -11.96 -7.56
C ILE A 144 12.25 -12.09 -6.54
N ASN A 145 12.52 -11.92 -5.24
CA ASN A 145 11.47 -11.93 -4.23
C ASN A 145 10.49 -10.77 -4.43
N SER A 146 11.00 -9.57 -4.70
CA SER A 146 10.18 -8.36 -4.88
C SER A 146 9.20 -8.50 -6.04
N LYS A 147 9.59 -9.16 -7.15
CA LYS A 147 8.70 -9.36 -8.31
C LYS A 147 7.90 -10.66 -8.27
N CYS A 148 8.57 -11.79 -8.02
CA CYS A 148 8.02 -13.11 -8.35
C CYS A 148 7.30 -13.78 -7.18
N HIS A 149 7.48 -13.33 -5.93
CA HIS A 149 6.85 -13.97 -4.76
C HIS A 149 5.32 -13.92 -4.83
N ARG A 150 4.76 -12.76 -5.13
CA ARG A 150 3.31 -12.56 -5.31
C ARG A 150 3.10 -11.37 -6.25
N PRO A 151 3.05 -11.58 -7.58
CA PRO A 151 3.02 -10.47 -8.53
C PRO A 151 1.75 -9.60 -8.49
N SER A 152 0.66 -10.12 -7.92
CA SER A 152 -0.68 -9.50 -7.94
C SER A 152 -1.01 -8.58 -6.76
N VAL A 153 -0.01 -8.20 -5.95
CA VAL A 153 -0.18 -7.28 -4.82
C VAL A 153 0.59 -5.99 -5.06
N CYS A 154 0.08 -4.90 -4.50
CA CYS A 154 0.54 -3.53 -4.74
C CYS A 154 1.96 -3.21 -4.24
N ASN A 155 2.62 -4.10 -3.50
CA ASN A 155 4.00 -3.91 -3.08
C ASN A 155 5.00 -4.76 -3.90
N ALA A 156 4.54 -5.46 -4.95
CA ALA A 156 5.43 -6.14 -5.88
C ALA A 156 6.23 -5.08 -6.66
N ALA A 157 7.52 -5.34 -6.89
CA ALA A 157 8.33 -4.42 -7.69
C ALA A 157 7.87 -4.44 -9.15
N GLU A 158 7.62 -3.27 -9.72
CA GLU A 158 7.23 -3.12 -11.13
C GLU A 158 8.39 -2.61 -12.00
N THR A 159 9.42 -2.03 -11.38
CA THR A 159 10.60 -1.50 -12.07
C THR A 159 11.89 -1.87 -11.33
N LEU A 160 12.89 -2.33 -12.09
CA LEU A 160 14.27 -2.49 -11.65
C LEU A 160 15.10 -1.35 -12.25
N LEU A 161 15.78 -0.59 -11.39
CA LEU A 161 16.78 0.39 -11.77
C LEU A 161 18.16 -0.13 -11.38
N VAL A 162 19.13 -0.07 -12.30
CA VAL A 162 20.50 -0.55 -12.05
C VAL A 162 21.47 0.58 -12.28
N HIS A 163 22.40 0.81 -11.34
CA HIS A 163 23.43 1.80 -11.53
C HIS A 163 24.38 1.42 -12.70
N GLU A 164 24.74 2.38 -13.53
CA GLU A 164 25.54 2.13 -14.74
C GLU A 164 26.88 1.42 -14.48
N SER A 165 27.52 1.71 -13.34
CA SER A 165 28.83 1.11 -12.98
C SER A 165 28.77 -0.40 -12.71
N VAL A 166 27.61 -0.93 -12.30
CA VAL A 166 27.40 -2.37 -12.04
C VAL A 166 26.53 -3.04 -13.10
N ALA A 167 25.99 -2.28 -14.05
CA ALA A 167 25.07 -2.77 -15.07
C ALA A 167 25.68 -3.91 -15.91
N ALA A 168 26.92 -3.76 -16.35
CA ALA A 168 27.61 -4.78 -17.16
C ALA A 168 27.77 -6.13 -16.43
N THR A 169 27.94 -6.10 -15.11
CA THR A 169 28.11 -7.30 -14.28
C THR A 169 26.79 -7.89 -13.79
N PHE A 170 25.80 -7.05 -13.50
CA PHE A 170 24.56 -7.49 -12.85
C PHE A 170 23.44 -7.81 -13.85
N LEU A 171 23.28 -7.00 -14.91
CA LEU A 171 22.18 -7.17 -15.86
C LEU A 171 22.13 -8.56 -16.49
N PRO A 172 23.24 -9.20 -16.91
CA PRO A 172 23.14 -10.53 -17.50
C PRO A 172 22.51 -11.56 -16.56
N THR A 173 22.90 -11.53 -15.29
CA THR A 173 22.36 -12.43 -14.27
C THR A 173 20.92 -12.07 -13.91
N ALA A 174 20.60 -10.79 -13.74
CA ALA A 174 19.26 -10.33 -13.40
C ALA A 174 18.23 -10.64 -14.50
N LEU A 175 18.56 -10.34 -15.75
CA LEU A 175 17.68 -10.58 -16.90
C LEU A 175 17.44 -12.08 -17.11
N GLN A 176 18.48 -12.91 -17.00
CA GLN A 176 18.33 -14.36 -17.11
C GLN A 176 17.42 -14.90 -16.00
N ALA A 177 17.64 -14.50 -14.75
CA ALA A 177 16.83 -14.96 -13.62
C ALA A 177 15.36 -14.52 -13.73
N LEU A 178 15.10 -13.29 -14.18
CA LEU A 178 13.74 -12.80 -14.44
C LEU A 178 13.08 -13.57 -15.59
N HIS A 179 13.81 -13.81 -16.68
CA HIS A 179 13.31 -14.59 -17.82
C HIS A 179 12.99 -16.04 -17.45
N ASP A 180 13.88 -16.71 -16.72
CA ASP A 180 13.70 -18.08 -16.22
C ASP A 180 12.49 -18.18 -15.28
N ALA A 181 12.20 -17.11 -14.54
CA ALA A 181 11.00 -16.98 -13.71
C ALA A 181 9.72 -16.65 -14.50
N GLY A 182 9.81 -16.49 -15.83
CA GLY A 182 8.69 -16.20 -16.72
C GLY A 182 8.26 -14.73 -16.76
N VAL A 183 9.12 -13.81 -16.30
CA VAL A 183 8.84 -12.37 -16.32
C VAL A 183 9.01 -11.81 -17.72
N LYS A 184 7.98 -11.12 -18.23
CA LYS A 184 8.07 -10.32 -19.46
C LYS A 184 8.79 -9.00 -19.16
N LEU A 185 9.70 -8.60 -20.05
CA LEU A 185 10.60 -7.48 -19.80
C LEU A 185 10.33 -6.32 -20.77
N ASN A 186 10.02 -5.17 -20.19
CA ASN A 186 10.05 -3.87 -20.86
C ASN A 186 11.32 -3.15 -20.42
N VAL A 187 12.17 -2.75 -21.35
CA VAL A 187 13.55 -2.36 -21.01
C VAL A 187 13.96 -1.08 -21.72
N ASP A 188 14.92 -0.34 -21.16
CA ASP A 188 15.53 0.78 -21.89
C ASP A 188 16.46 0.29 -23.02
N ALA A 189 17.02 1.22 -23.79
CA ALA A 189 17.89 0.89 -24.93
C ALA A 189 19.20 0.18 -24.54
N GLN A 190 19.76 0.48 -23.37
CA GLN A 190 21.01 -0.14 -22.90
C GLN A 190 20.75 -1.57 -22.45
N VAL A 191 19.68 -1.79 -21.69
CA VAL A 191 19.26 -3.10 -21.23
C VAL A 191 18.78 -3.97 -22.41
N LEU A 192 18.14 -3.38 -23.43
CA LEU A 192 17.75 -4.09 -24.65
C LEU A 192 18.95 -4.68 -25.38
N ALA A 193 20.09 -3.97 -25.43
CA ALA A 193 21.32 -4.49 -26.04
C ALA A 193 21.80 -5.75 -25.30
N VAL A 194 21.83 -5.72 -23.96
CA VAL A 194 22.22 -6.88 -23.14
C VAL A 194 21.24 -8.05 -23.33
N ALA A 195 19.93 -7.78 -23.36
CA ALA A 195 18.92 -8.81 -23.59
C ALA A 195 19.09 -9.48 -24.97
N ASN A 196 19.39 -8.72 -26.01
CA ASN A 196 19.64 -9.24 -27.36
C ASN A 196 20.89 -10.13 -27.43
N GLU A 197 21.98 -9.77 -26.74
CA GLU A 197 23.18 -10.59 -26.66
C GLU A 197 22.89 -11.95 -25.99
N LEU A 198 22.04 -11.95 -24.96
CA LEU A 198 21.61 -13.15 -24.23
C LEU A 198 20.46 -13.90 -24.92
N LYS A 199 19.90 -13.35 -26.01
CA LYS A 199 18.72 -13.87 -26.72
C LYS A 199 17.47 -13.97 -25.82
N ILE A 200 17.34 -13.05 -24.87
CA ILE A 200 16.18 -12.91 -24.00
C ILE A 200 15.16 -11.98 -24.69
N PRO A 201 13.90 -12.40 -24.87
CA PRO A 201 12.86 -11.52 -25.43
C PRO A 201 12.58 -10.33 -24.50
N ALA A 202 12.71 -9.12 -25.04
CA ALA A 202 12.38 -7.88 -24.35
C ALA A 202 11.86 -6.83 -25.34
N THR A 203 11.05 -5.90 -24.85
CA THR A 203 10.49 -4.78 -25.63
C THR A 203 10.99 -3.45 -25.09
N LEU A 204 11.15 -2.44 -25.95
CA LEU A 204 11.56 -1.12 -25.50
C LEU A 204 10.43 -0.51 -24.63
N ALA A 205 10.76 -0.09 -23.41
CA ALA A 205 9.83 0.55 -22.50
C ALA A 205 9.45 1.96 -22.98
N THR A 206 8.17 2.27 -22.87
CA THR A 206 7.58 3.60 -23.10
C THR A 206 7.32 4.32 -21.77
N ASP A 207 6.99 5.61 -21.81
CA ASP A 207 6.58 6.38 -20.61
C ASP A 207 5.37 5.76 -19.89
N GLU A 208 4.44 5.13 -20.63
CA GLU A 208 3.31 4.42 -20.05
C GLU A 208 3.77 3.18 -19.29
N ASN A 209 4.74 2.43 -19.82
CA ASN A 209 5.28 1.25 -19.15
C ASN A 209 5.88 1.60 -17.79
N TRP A 210 6.71 2.64 -17.72
CA TRP A 210 7.33 3.08 -16.45
C TRP A 210 6.30 3.45 -15.37
N SER A 211 5.11 3.89 -15.76
CA SER A 211 4.01 4.28 -14.87
C SER A 211 3.00 3.15 -14.59
N THR A 212 3.21 1.95 -15.15
CA THR A 212 2.22 0.87 -15.11
C THR A 212 2.43 -0.05 -13.91
N GLU A 213 1.39 -0.24 -13.11
CA GLU A 213 1.29 -1.37 -12.18
C GLU A 213 0.76 -2.58 -12.93
N TYR A 214 1.62 -3.57 -13.19
CA TYR A 214 1.27 -4.73 -14.01
C TYR A 214 0.44 -5.75 -13.24
N GLY A 215 0.76 -5.99 -11.95
CA GLY A 215 0.05 -6.98 -11.14
C GLY A 215 0.25 -8.44 -11.61
N ILE A 216 1.21 -8.68 -12.51
CA ILE A 216 1.53 -9.96 -13.14
C ILE A 216 3.06 -10.11 -13.30
N LEU A 217 3.53 -11.22 -13.87
CA LEU A 217 4.95 -11.43 -14.20
C LEU A 217 5.36 -10.61 -15.44
N GLU A 218 5.36 -9.29 -15.27
CA GLU A 218 5.87 -8.30 -16.22
C GLU A 218 6.59 -7.21 -15.41
N MET A 219 7.70 -6.69 -15.91
CA MET A 219 8.55 -5.74 -15.17
C MET A 219 9.31 -4.82 -16.13
N ASN A 220 9.51 -3.57 -15.70
CA ASN A 220 10.42 -2.66 -16.37
C ASN A 220 11.86 -2.82 -15.88
N VAL A 221 12.85 -2.64 -16.74
CA VAL A 221 14.28 -2.64 -16.36
C VAL A 221 15.02 -1.50 -17.05
N GLY A 222 15.68 -0.66 -16.26
CA GLY A 222 16.45 0.47 -16.76
C GLY A 222 17.79 0.66 -16.05
N VAL A 223 18.69 1.40 -16.70
CA VAL A 223 19.97 1.84 -16.16
C VAL A 223 19.91 3.32 -15.80
N VAL A 224 20.49 3.67 -14.65
CA VAL A 224 20.57 5.05 -14.14
C VAL A 224 22.00 5.39 -13.72
N ALA A 225 22.36 6.67 -13.85
CA ALA A 225 23.73 7.13 -13.64
C ALA A 225 24.09 7.39 -12.17
N SER A 226 23.12 7.42 -11.25
CA SER A 226 23.33 7.74 -9.83
C SER A 226 22.08 7.44 -8.98
N VAL A 227 22.24 7.50 -7.66
CA VAL A 227 21.12 7.47 -6.70
C VAL A 227 20.13 8.63 -6.91
N ASP A 228 20.63 9.82 -7.30
CA ASP A 228 19.78 10.97 -7.62
C ASP A 228 18.94 10.71 -8.87
N ALA A 229 19.53 10.15 -9.92
CA ALA A 229 18.79 9.76 -11.13
C ALA A 229 17.76 8.65 -10.85
N ALA A 230 18.08 7.71 -9.96
CA ALA A 230 17.14 6.69 -9.51
C ALA A 230 15.95 7.32 -8.78
N ALA A 231 16.22 8.26 -7.87
CA ALA A 231 15.19 8.98 -7.13
C ALA A 231 14.33 9.87 -8.03
N ASP A 232 14.92 10.54 -9.03
CA ASP A 232 14.17 11.34 -10.01
C ASP A 232 13.23 10.46 -10.85
N HIS A 233 13.67 9.27 -11.24
CA HIS A 233 12.82 8.28 -11.92
C HIS A 233 11.67 7.84 -11.02
N ILE A 234 11.96 7.47 -9.78
CA ILE A 234 10.96 7.05 -8.78
C ILE A 234 9.96 8.17 -8.51
N ALA A 235 10.41 9.42 -8.36
CA ALA A 235 9.53 10.55 -8.13
C ALA A 235 8.61 10.85 -9.33
N LYS A 236 9.08 10.57 -10.55
CA LYS A 236 8.30 10.78 -11.78
C LYS A 236 7.26 9.69 -12.01
N TYR A 237 7.62 8.42 -11.79
CA TYR A 237 6.82 7.27 -12.24
C TYR A 237 6.24 6.44 -11.10
N GLY A 238 6.85 6.49 -9.92
CA GLY A 238 6.40 5.76 -8.74
C GLY A 238 5.10 6.30 -8.18
N THR A 239 4.46 5.44 -7.39
CA THR A 239 3.16 5.72 -6.75
C THR A 239 3.30 5.99 -5.26
N GLN A 240 4.51 6.28 -4.79
CA GLN A 240 4.80 6.60 -3.39
C GLN A 240 4.43 5.46 -2.43
N HIS A 241 4.43 4.21 -2.89
CA HIS A 241 4.06 3.04 -2.10
C HIS A 241 5.30 2.46 -1.40
N THR A 242 6.11 1.66 -2.08
CA THR A 242 7.32 1.05 -1.53
C THR A 242 8.48 1.21 -2.50
N GLU A 243 9.62 1.69 -2.01
CA GLU A 243 10.82 1.83 -2.83
C GLU A 243 12.02 1.20 -2.13
N SER A 244 12.81 0.39 -2.84
CA SER A 244 13.93 -0.35 -2.28
C SER A 244 15.26 0.09 -2.89
N ILE A 245 16.28 0.26 -2.06
CA ILE A 245 17.68 0.39 -2.47
C ILE A 245 18.49 -0.82 -1.98
N VAL A 246 19.34 -1.36 -2.84
CA VAL A 246 20.37 -2.34 -2.48
C VAL A 246 21.74 -1.66 -2.60
N SER A 247 22.43 -1.47 -1.48
CA SER A 247 23.73 -0.79 -1.40
C SER A 247 24.46 -1.14 -0.09
N GLU A 248 25.78 -1.25 -0.13
CA GLU A 248 26.65 -1.29 1.06
C GLU A 248 27.22 0.11 1.43
N SER A 249 26.84 1.16 0.70
CA SER A 249 27.26 2.53 0.97
C SER A 249 26.25 3.27 1.84
N ASP A 250 26.64 3.58 3.08
CA ASP A 250 25.84 4.38 4.00
C ASP A 250 25.44 5.73 3.38
N ALA A 251 26.35 6.36 2.63
CA ALA A 251 26.08 7.65 2.00
C ALA A 251 24.99 7.55 0.92
N ALA A 252 25.02 6.51 0.08
CA ALA A 252 24.01 6.27 -0.94
C ALA A 252 22.65 5.96 -0.30
N VAL A 253 22.63 5.13 0.75
CA VAL A 253 21.41 4.79 1.50
C VAL A 253 20.78 6.03 2.12
N GLN A 254 21.56 6.86 2.83
CA GLN A 254 21.03 8.08 3.44
C GLN A 254 20.53 9.07 2.39
N ARG A 255 21.20 9.16 1.23
CA ARG A 255 20.74 9.99 0.12
C ARG A 255 19.42 9.50 -0.45
N PHE A 256 19.27 8.20 -0.67
CA PHE A 256 18.03 7.59 -1.15
C PHE A 256 16.86 7.82 -0.19
N ILE A 257 17.05 7.59 1.12
CA ILE A 257 16.05 7.88 2.16
C ILE A 257 15.61 9.34 2.12
N ALA A 258 16.57 10.27 2.06
CA ALA A 258 16.27 11.71 2.05
C ALA A 258 15.49 12.17 0.80
N LEU A 259 15.58 11.42 -0.30
CA LEU A 259 14.88 11.71 -1.56
C LEU A 259 13.55 10.96 -1.71
N SER A 260 13.33 9.91 -0.91
CA SER A 260 12.19 9.03 -1.06
C SER A 260 10.98 9.56 -0.29
N ASP A 261 9.99 10.06 -1.01
CA ASP A 261 8.69 10.47 -0.47
C ASP A 261 7.64 9.37 -0.72
N CYS A 262 7.80 8.23 -0.06
CA CYS A 262 6.92 7.06 -0.18
C CYS A 262 6.46 6.54 1.19
N ALA A 263 5.59 5.53 1.19
CA ALA A 263 5.06 4.94 2.40
C ALA A 263 6.08 4.05 3.14
N ALA A 264 6.96 3.39 2.41
CA ALA A 264 8.04 2.59 2.97
C ALA A 264 9.30 2.63 2.10
N VAL A 265 10.44 2.96 2.72
CA VAL A 265 11.77 2.88 2.12
C VAL A 265 12.46 1.62 2.63
N MET A 266 12.84 0.73 1.72
CA MET A 266 13.52 -0.52 2.03
C MET A 266 15.02 -0.38 1.76
N ILE A 267 15.84 -0.90 2.67
CA ILE A 267 17.30 -0.92 2.55
C ILE A 267 17.73 -2.39 2.56
N ASN A 268 18.38 -2.83 1.49
CA ASN A 268 18.84 -4.22 1.34
C ASN A 268 17.72 -5.24 1.64
N THR A 269 16.48 -4.90 1.29
CA THR A 269 15.28 -5.63 1.67
C THR A 269 14.25 -5.60 0.53
N SER A 270 13.52 -6.71 0.36
CA SER A 270 12.45 -6.82 -0.65
C SER A 270 11.31 -5.83 -0.40
N THR A 271 10.71 -5.31 -1.47
CA THR A 271 9.51 -4.45 -1.38
C THR A 271 8.30 -5.20 -0.78
N ARG A 272 8.33 -6.54 -0.81
CA ARG A 272 7.28 -7.41 -0.28
C ARG A 272 7.05 -7.28 1.22
N PHE A 273 8.01 -6.71 1.96
CA PHE A 273 7.91 -6.51 3.41
C PHE A 273 7.03 -5.32 3.82
N THR A 274 6.54 -4.49 2.89
CA THR A 274 5.48 -3.52 3.20
C THR A 274 4.16 -4.25 3.38
N ASP A 275 3.97 -4.81 4.57
CA ASP A 275 2.86 -5.66 4.94
C ASP A 275 2.69 -5.60 6.46
N GLY A 276 1.45 -5.43 6.92
CA GLY A 276 1.12 -5.26 8.33
C GLY A 276 1.61 -6.39 9.24
N GLU A 277 1.53 -7.65 8.79
CA GLU A 277 2.00 -8.78 9.59
C GLU A 277 3.53 -8.78 9.65
N GLN A 278 4.19 -8.59 8.50
CA GLN A 278 5.65 -8.57 8.41
C GLN A 278 6.29 -7.41 9.18
N MET A 279 5.60 -6.29 9.29
CA MET A 279 6.07 -5.11 10.05
C MET A 279 5.65 -5.12 11.52
N GLY A 280 5.00 -6.20 12.01
CA GLY A 280 4.67 -6.37 13.43
C GLY A 280 3.38 -5.67 13.88
N PHE A 281 2.54 -5.20 12.96
CA PHE A 281 1.20 -4.68 13.27
C PHE A 281 0.17 -5.79 13.48
N GLY A 282 0.54 -7.05 13.17
CA GLY A 282 -0.29 -8.25 13.29
C GLY A 282 -1.34 -8.38 12.18
N SER A 283 -2.08 -7.31 11.89
CA SER A 283 -3.04 -7.24 10.79
C SER A 283 -3.11 -5.82 10.23
N GLU A 284 -3.50 -5.69 8.96
CA GLU A 284 -3.73 -4.40 8.30
C GLU A 284 -5.08 -4.35 7.59
N ILE A 285 -5.68 -3.16 7.53
CA ILE A 285 -6.86 -2.90 6.70
C ILE A 285 -6.46 -2.65 5.24
N GLY A 286 -5.21 -2.28 5.01
CA GLY A 286 -4.58 -1.99 3.72
C GLY A 286 -3.36 -1.10 3.90
N ILE A 287 -2.75 -0.71 2.78
CA ILE A 287 -1.54 0.10 2.77
C ILE A 287 -1.89 1.44 2.14
N SER A 288 -1.71 2.53 2.90
CA SER A 288 -1.95 3.87 2.37
C SER A 288 -0.65 4.49 1.87
N ASN A 289 -0.67 5.06 0.66
CA ASN A 289 0.41 5.89 0.14
C ASN A 289 0.11 7.39 0.29
N GLN A 290 -1.07 7.76 0.80
CA GLN A 290 -1.44 9.15 1.03
C GLN A 290 -0.64 9.74 2.19
N LYS A 291 -0.47 11.07 2.21
CA LYS A 291 0.35 11.73 3.24
C LYS A 291 -0.40 11.99 4.55
N LEU A 292 -1.72 12.19 4.49
CA LEU A 292 -2.50 12.62 5.66
C LEU A 292 -2.96 11.41 6.50
N HIS A 293 -2.88 11.57 7.82
CA HIS A 293 -3.34 10.64 8.85
C HIS A 293 -2.51 9.36 8.99
N ALA A 294 -2.63 8.41 8.06
CA ALA A 294 -1.93 7.14 8.10
C ALA A 294 -1.25 6.89 6.75
N ARG A 295 0.03 6.51 6.79
CA ARG A 295 0.85 6.19 5.61
C ARG A 295 1.64 4.92 5.90
N GLY A 296 1.62 3.98 4.96
CA GLY A 296 2.10 2.61 5.12
C GLY A 296 0.99 1.64 5.54
N PRO A 297 1.35 0.45 6.02
CA PRO A 297 0.40 -0.53 6.56
C PRO A 297 -0.47 0.06 7.67
N MET A 298 -1.78 -0.06 7.51
CA MET A 298 -2.76 0.53 8.41
C MET A 298 -3.30 -0.53 9.38
N GLY A 299 -2.65 -0.64 10.55
CA GLY A 299 -3.11 -1.47 11.67
C GLY A 299 -4.15 -0.78 12.56
N LEU A 300 -4.30 -1.26 13.80
CA LEU A 300 -5.31 -0.76 14.75
C LEU A 300 -5.15 0.73 15.07
N GLU A 301 -3.92 1.21 15.29
CA GLU A 301 -3.66 2.62 15.65
C GLU A 301 -4.09 3.57 14.53
N ALA A 302 -3.93 3.15 13.27
CA ALA A 302 -4.37 3.91 12.11
C ALA A 302 -5.90 4.06 12.04
N MET A 303 -6.66 3.21 12.74
CA MET A 303 -8.13 3.28 12.83
C MET A 303 -8.61 4.12 14.03
N THR A 304 -7.75 4.97 14.59
CA THR A 304 -8.09 5.87 15.70
C THR A 304 -7.73 7.31 15.38
N THR A 305 -8.37 8.25 16.07
CA THR A 305 -7.99 9.66 16.14
C THR A 305 -7.64 10.00 17.59
N THR A 306 -7.48 11.28 17.91
CA THR A 306 -7.11 11.73 19.26
C THR A 306 -8.09 12.76 19.83
N THR A 307 -8.20 12.80 21.15
CA THR A 307 -8.89 13.87 21.87
C THR A 307 -8.00 14.44 22.98
N TRP A 308 -8.16 15.73 23.25
CA TRP A 308 -7.45 16.43 24.31
C TRP A 308 -8.31 16.53 25.56
N ILE A 309 -7.80 16.02 26.67
CA ILE A 309 -8.34 16.21 28.01
C ILE A 309 -7.59 17.36 28.64
N VAL A 310 -8.33 18.41 29.00
CA VAL A 310 -7.81 19.61 29.65
C VAL A 310 -8.38 19.67 31.06
N THR A 311 -7.52 19.45 32.05
CA THR A 311 -7.88 19.56 33.46
C THR A 311 -7.35 20.88 34.02
N GLY A 312 -8.26 21.67 34.59
CA GLY A 312 -7.94 22.93 35.24
C GLY A 312 -8.51 22.99 36.65
N ASP A 313 -8.18 24.08 37.34
CA ASP A 313 -8.64 24.48 38.67
C ASP A 313 -9.26 25.89 38.62
N GLY A 314 -10.01 26.18 37.54
CA GLY A 314 -10.70 27.46 37.35
C GLY A 314 -9.93 28.51 36.53
N GLN A 315 -8.93 28.11 35.73
CA GLN A 315 -8.22 29.02 34.83
C GLN A 315 -9.17 29.69 33.82
N ILE A 316 -9.04 31.00 33.66
CA ILE A 316 -9.70 31.81 32.62
C ILE A 316 -8.65 32.40 31.67
N ARG A 317 -9.06 32.69 30.42
CA ARG A 317 -8.24 33.40 29.42
C ARG A 317 -8.62 34.88 29.43
N GLN A 318 -7.63 35.77 29.51
CA GLN A 318 -7.80 37.22 29.34
C GLN A 318 -7.67 37.62 27.87
#